data_AF-A0A6N6S7Z9-F1
#
_entry.id   AF-A0A6N6S7Z9-F1
#
_cell.length_a   1.000
_cell.length_b   1.000
_cell.length_c   1.000
_cell.angle_alpha   90.00
_cell.angle_beta   90.00
_cell.angle_gamma   90.00
#
_symmetry.space_group_name_H-M   'P 1'
#
loop_
_entity.id
_entity.type
_entity.pdbx_description
1 polymer ?
#
loop_
_entity_poly.entity_id
_entity_poly.type
_entity_poly.pdbx_seq_one_letter_code
_entity_poly.pdbx_strand_id
1 'polypeptide(L)'
;MKTFFVCPNCGNNKKFKIFTSNFQVIKQSPVLGIRTAETGVLPSLRQNDNYIECSLCSQRFEYEDAAAIGKKYLQETQRLHTCDVSNPVSYP
;
A
#
# COMPACT_ATOMS: atom_id res chain seq x y z
N MET A 1 -10.58 -5.21 -5.40
CA MET A 1 -9.74 -4.94 -4.21
C MET A 1 -8.80 -3.79 -4.53
N LYS A 2 -8.66 -2.80 -3.64
CA LYS A 2 -7.78 -1.64 -3.88
C LYS A 2 -6.34 -1.99 -3.48
N THR A 3 -5.36 -1.71 -4.34
CA THR A 3 -3.94 -2.09 -4.14
C THR A 3 -3.34 -1.38 -2.92
N PHE A 4 -2.75 -2.14 -2.01
CA PHE A 4 -1.95 -1.60 -0.90
C PHE A 4 -0.52 -1.36 -1.37
N PHE A 5 0.13 -0.32 -0.86
CA PHE A 5 1.53 0.02 -1.18
C PHE A 5 2.38 0.18 0.07
N VAL A 6 3.65 -0.19 -0.09
CA VAL A 6 4.74 0.03 0.88
C VAL A 6 5.92 0.62 0.13
N CYS A 7 6.54 1.65 0.70
CA CYS A 7 7.72 2.25 0.13
C CYS A 7 8.94 1.39 0.47
N PRO A 8 9.63 0.79 -0.51
CA PRO A 8 10.81 -0.03 -0.24
C PRO A 8 11.99 0.80 0.30
N ASN A 9 12.01 2.11 0.05
CA ASN A 9 13.09 2.99 0.48
C ASN A 9 13.01 3.42 1.96
N CYS A 10 11.80 3.70 2.47
CA CYS A 10 11.64 4.26 3.82
C CYS A 10 10.59 3.54 4.70
N GLY A 11 10.01 2.44 4.22
CA GLY A 11 9.01 1.66 4.94
C GLY A 11 7.64 2.34 5.09
N ASN A 12 7.43 3.55 4.56
CA ASN A 12 6.13 4.21 4.58
C ASN A 12 5.05 3.30 3.97
N ASN A 13 3.93 3.15 4.66
CA ASN A 13 2.79 2.34 4.23
C ASN A 13 1.45 3.06 4.47
N LYS A 14 1.48 4.38 4.71
CA LYS A 14 0.31 5.18 5.12
C LYS A 14 -0.23 6.11 4.06
N LYS A 15 0.62 6.75 3.25
CA LYS A 15 0.19 7.79 2.30
C LYS A 15 1.05 7.79 1.04
N PHE A 16 0.39 7.80 -0.12
CA PHE A 16 1.03 7.80 -1.43
C PHE A 16 0.28 8.69 -2.40
N LYS A 17 0.99 9.16 -3.42
CA LYS A 17 0.40 9.76 -4.62
C LYS A 17 0.51 8.75 -5.75
N ILE A 18 -0.55 8.56 -6.50
CA ILE A 18 -0.63 7.64 -7.63
C ILE A 18 -0.77 8.51 -8.88
N PHE A 19 0.07 8.24 -9.86
CA PHE A 19 0.04 8.86 -11.17
C PHE A 19 -0.15 7.72 -12.18
N THR A 20 -1.38 7.54 -12.65
CA THR A 20 -1.69 6.66 -13.78
C THR A 20 -2.49 7.46 -14.81
N SER A 21 -3.55 6.91 -15.41
CA SER A 21 -4.52 7.68 -16.19
C SER A 21 -5.13 8.85 -15.40
N ASN A 22 -5.24 8.69 -14.07
CA ASN A 22 -5.67 9.75 -13.16
C ASN A 22 -4.64 9.93 -12.04
N PHE A 23 -4.43 11.17 -11.63
CA PHE A 23 -3.75 11.50 -10.39
C PHE A 23 -4.68 11.22 -9.21
N GLN A 24 -4.15 10.58 -8.16
CA GLN A 24 -4.91 10.31 -6.93
C GLN A 24 -3.97 10.36 -5.73
N VAL A 25 -4.42 10.93 -4.61
CA VAL A 25 -3.73 10.81 -3.33
C VAL A 25 -4.49 9.83 -2.45
N ILE A 26 -3.79 8.79 -2.01
CA ILE A 26 -4.38 7.75 -1.18
C ILE A 26 -3.83 7.79 0.25
N LYS A 27 -4.69 7.40 1.20
CA LYS A 27 -4.32 7.04 2.56
C LYS A 27 -4.66 5.57 2.80
N GLN A 28 -3.82 4.89 3.57
CA GLN A 28 -3.89 3.47 3.88
C GLN A 28 -3.85 3.24 5.38
N SER A 29 -4.55 2.20 5.84
CA SER A 29 -4.40 1.64 7.17
C SER A 29 -3.53 0.39 7.08
N PRO A 30 -2.30 0.40 7.63
CA PRO A 30 -1.46 -0.78 7.69
C PRO A 30 -2.08 -1.91 8.52
N VAL A 31 -2.79 -1.54 9.60
CA VAL A 31 -3.44 -2.50 10.52
C VAL A 31 -4.55 -3.28 9.80
N LEU A 32 -5.33 -2.59 8.98
CA LEU A 32 -6.43 -3.21 8.24
C LEU A 32 -6.01 -3.71 6.86
N GLY A 33 -4.81 -3.35 6.39
CA GLY A 33 -4.32 -3.69 5.06
C GLY A 33 -5.12 -3.07 3.90
N ILE A 34 -5.89 -2.00 4.16
CA ILE A 34 -6.79 -1.38 3.16
C ILE A 34 -6.46 0.10 2.93
N ARG A 35 -6.95 0.63 1.80
CA ARG A 35 -7.03 2.09 1.58
C ARG A 35 -8.20 2.65 2.37
N THR A 36 -7.95 3.70 3.15
CA THR A 36 -8.95 4.37 3.99
C THR A 36 -9.51 5.64 3.36
N ALA A 37 -8.74 6.30 2.49
CA ALA A 37 -9.20 7.49 1.78
C ALA A 37 -8.53 7.62 0.41
N GLU A 38 -9.26 8.18 -0.54
CA GLU A 38 -8.77 8.54 -1.87
C GLU A 38 -9.27 9.96 -2.18
N THR A 39 -8.37 10.85 -2.57
CA THR A 39 -8.67 12.27 -2.78
C THR A 39 -7.96 12.79 -4.01
N GLY A 40 -8.52 13.85 -4.63
CA GLY A 40 -7.86 14.56 -5.73
C GLY A 40 -7.79 13.76 -7.03
N VAL A 41 -8.87 13.07 -7.40
CA VAL A 41 -9.00 12.41 -8.71
C VAL A 41 -9.01 13.48 -9.80
N LEU A 42 -7.85 13.73 -10.40
CA LEU A 42 -7.69 14.66 -11.51
C LEU A 42 -7.18 13.87 -12.73
N PRO A 43 -7.59 14.25 -13.95
CA PRO A 43 -7.01 13.66 -15.15
C PRO A 43 -5.50 13.88 -15.13
N SER A 44 -4.74 12.80 -15.35
CA SER A 44 -3.28 12.91 -15.37
C SER A 44 -2.83 13.62 -16.64
N LEU A 45 -1.98 14.65 -16.49
CA LEU A 45 -1.32 15.34 -17.60
C LEU A 45 -0.22 14.48 -18.25
N ARG A 46 0.13 13.34 -17.63
CA ARG A 46 1.20 12.44 -18.08
C ARG A 46 0.61 11.05 -18.32
N GLN A 47 -0.17 10.93 -19.39
CA GLN A 47 -0.94 9.72 -19.72
C GLN A 47 -0.09 8.43 -19.87
N ASN A 48 1.23 8.55 -20.08
CA ASN A 48 2.12 7.41 -20.30
C ASN A 48 2.98 7.01 -19.10
N ASP A 49 2.99 7.77 -18.00
CA ASP A 49 3.82 7.46 -16.83
C ASP A 49 2.96 6.86 -15.71
N ASN A 50 2.97 5.53 -15.55
CA ASN A 50 2.27 4.82 -14.47
C ASN A 50 3.20 4.59 -13.26
N TYR A 51 3.24 5.55 -12.34
CA TYR A 51 4.09 5.47 -11.15
C TYR A 51 3.35 5.86 -9.87
N ILE A 52 3.93 5.44 -8.73
CA ILE A 52 3.55 5.93 -7.43
C ILE A 52 4.68 6.75 -6.83
N GLU A 53 4.33 7.74 -6.01
CA GLU A 53 5.27 8.56 -5.26
C GLU A 53 5.00 8.41 -3.75
N CYS A 54 6.07 8.12 -3.00
CA CYS A 54 6.00 8.08 -1.54
C CYS A 54 5.85 9.50 -0.99
N SER A 55 4.81 9.75 -0.18
CA SER A 55 4.61 11.08 0.41
C SER A 55 5.63 11.48 1.49
N LEU A 56 6.47 10.55 1.97
CA LEU A 56 7.50 10.84 2.97
C LEU A 56 8.86 11.14 2.33
N CYS A 57 9.37 10.23 1.50
CA CYS A 57 10.70 10.36 0.90
C CYS A 57 10.69 10.86 -0.55
N SER A 58 9.50 11.12 -1.11
CA SER A 58 9.29 11.58 -2.50
C SER A 58 9.90 10.68 -3.59
N GLN A 59 10.28 9.45 -3.22
CA GLN A 59 10.77 8.46 -4.19
C GLN A 59 9.64 7.92 -5.05
N ARG A 60 9.98 7.65 -6.32
CA ARG A 60 9.06 7.17 -7.34
C ARG A 60 9.32 5.71 -7.66
N PHE A 61 8.25 4.96 -7.86
CA PHE A 61 8.30 3.55 -8.19
C PHE A 61 7.27 3.26 -9.28
N GLU A 62 7.59 2.35 -10.19
CA GLU A 62 6.61 1.81 -11.14
C GLU A 62 5.39 1.26 -10.40
N TYR A 63 4.21 1.51 -10.96
CA TYR A 63 2.96 1.15 -10.29
C TYR A 63 2.85 -0.36 -10.05
N GLU A 64 3.18 -1.18 -11.05
CA GLU A 64 3.07 -2.64 -10.98
C GLU A 64 4.06 -3.23 -9.98
N ASP A 65 5.30 -2.75 -9.96
CA ASP A 65 6.32 -3.18 -8.99
C ASP A 65 5.88 -2.85 -7.55
N ALA A 66 5.42 -1.62 -7.33
CA ALA A 66 4.92 -1.22 -6.02
C ALA A 66 3.68 -2.01 -5.58
N ALA A 67 2.80 -2.34 -6.53
CA ALA A 67 1.62 -3.18 -6.30
C ALA A 67 2.02 -4.59 -5.87
N ALA A 68 3.02 -5.18 -6.53
CA ALA A 68 3.56 -6.49 -6.18
C ALA A 68 4.19 -6.50 -4.79
N ILE A 69 4.96 -5.46 -4.44
CA ILE A 69 5.56 -5.30 -3.10
C ILE A 69 4.47 -5.22 -2.03
N GLY A 70 3.47 -4.36 -2.23
CA GLY A 70 2.40 -4.20 -1.25
C GLY A 70 1.53 -5.46 -1.09
N LYS A 71 1.30 -6.21 -2.18
CA LYS A 71 0.63 -7.52 -2.12
C LYS A 71 1.42 -8.51 -1.28
N LYS A 72 2.74 -8.62 -1.50
CA LYS A 72 3.62 -9.50 -0.69
C LYS A 72 3.59 -9.10 0.78
N TYR A 73 3.64 -7.79 1.07
CA TYR A 73 3.56 -7.28 2.44
C TYR A 73 2.28 -7.71 3.15
N LEU A 74 1.12 -7.58 2.49
CA LEU A 74 -0.16 -8.01 3.06
C LEU A 74 -0.24 -9.53 3.27
N GLN A 75 0.27 -10.32 2.32
CA GLN A 75 0.31 -11.77 2.46
C GLN A 75 1.16 -12.20 3.65
N GLU A 76 2.31 -11.55 3.87
CA GLU A 76 3.20 -11.85 4.98
C GLU A 76 2.61 -11.40 6.33
N THR A 77 2.01 -10.21 6.39
CA THR A 77 1.32 -9.77 7.61
C THR A 77 0.12 -10.65 7.95
N GLN A 78 -0.67 -11.09 6.98
CA GLN A 78 -1.76 -12.05 7.21
C GLN A 78 -1.25 -13.40 7.73
N ARG A 79 -0.13 -13.90 7.19
CA ARG A 79 0.51 -15.14 7.67
C ARG A 79 0.95 -15.04 9.12
N LEU A 80 1.59 -13.93 9.49
CA LEU A 80 2.00 -13.68 10.88
C LEU A 80 0.79 -13.64 11.82
N HIS A 81 -0.29 -12.96 11.43
CA HIS A 81 -1.53 -12.94 12.20
C HIS A 81 -2.19 -14.31 12.34
N THR A 82 -2.07 -15.22 11.38
CA THR A 82 -2.58 -16.60 11.51
C THR A 82 -1.73 -17.49 12.40
N CYS A 83 -0.44 -17.19 12.56
CA CYS A 83 0.46 -17.93 13.46
C CYS A 83 0.22 -17.55 14.94
N ASP A 84 -0.20 -16.31 15.23
CA ASP A 84 -0.47 -15.84 16.60
C ASP A 84 -1.81 -16.36 17.20
N VAL A 85 -2.70 -16.96 16.39
CA VAL A 85 -4.01 -17.45 16.86
C VAL A 85 -3.98 -18.96 17.18
N SER A 86 -2.82 -19.60 17.17
CA SER A 86 -2.66 -21.01 17.54
C SER A 86 -2.11 -21.17 18.96
N ASN A 87 -2.78 -20.59 19.96
CA ASN A 87 -2.56 -21.00 21.34
C ASN A 87 -3.89 -20.96 22.12
N PRO A 88 -4.69 -22.05 22.11
CA PRO A 88 -5.67 -22.24 23.16
C PRO A 88 -4.88 -22.49 24.43
N VAL A 89 -4.73 -21.45 25.24
CA VAL A 89 -4.23 -21.56 26.60
C VAL A 89 -5.28 -22.34 27.39
N SER A 90 -5.09 -23.65 27.49
CA SER A 90 -5.77 -24.48 28.48
C SER A 90 -5.10 -24.23 29.84
N TYR A 91 -5.83 -23.58 30.74
CA TYR A 91 -5.55 -23.55 32.18
C TYR A 91 -6.60 -24.44 32.89
N PRO A 92 -6.29 -24.92 34.11
CA PRO A 92 -6.13 -26.33 34.48
C PRO A 92 -7.43 -27.14 34.65
#